data_AF-A0A973V0B8-F1
#
_entry.id   AF-A0A973V0B8-F1
#
_cell.length_a   1.000
_cell.length_b   1.000
_cell.length_c   1.000
_cell.angle_alpha   90.00
_cell.angle_beta   90.00
_cell.angle_gamma   90.00
#
_symmetry.space_group_name_H-M   'P 1'
#
loop_
_entity.id
_entity.type
_entity.pdbx_description
1 polymer ?
#
loop_
_entity_poly.entity_id
_entity_poly.type
_entity_poly.pdbx_seq_one_letter_code
_entity_poly.pdbx_strand_id
1 'polypeptide(L)'
;AASRPGAGAYAGGVARPPSPPTMVGRGDEFAAPEPPARSRRTIAAMMVTGGVLAVLLGIMLAYSLSSPFDGGDAAPPNGGAGTSAAEASPTEAESPSPSPSPSPDVSSIVGQLDAVIDNAQVNGKRERDLRNRLNELREAINRGDAGRIRDRINSLKEKAEDFADDGDLDQQSADQIVSLLDQLEDQLGV
;
A
#
# COMPACT_ATOMS: atom_id res chain seq x y z
N ALA A 1 17.98 -48.26 53.49
CA ALA A 1 18.17 -47.71 54.85
C ALA A 1 17.68 -46.28 54.87
N ALA A 2 16.81 -45.95 55.84
CA ALA A 2 16.32 -44.63 56.30
C ALA A 2 15.81 -43.65 55.22
N SER A 3 14.52 -43.29 55.06
CA SER A 3 13.38 -43.14 55.97
C SER A 3 13.70 -42.42 57.28
N ARG A 4 13.50 -41.09 57.31
CA ARG A 4 13.01 -40.37 58.49
C ARG A 4 12.22 -39.08 58.13
N PRO A 5 11.31 -38.65 59.03
CA PRO A 5 10.07 -37.92 58.74
C PRO A 5 9.98 -36.54 59.42
N GLY A 6 8.86 -35.83 59.21
CA GLY A 6 8.40 -34.71 60.03
C GLY A 6 7.54 -33.74 59.22
N ALA A 7 6.22 -33.90 59.09
CA ALA A 7 5.20 -33.69 60.13
C ALA A 7 5.30 -32.29 60.78
N GLY A 8 4.37 -31.41 60.41
CA GLY A 8 4.26 -30.06 60.97
C GLY A 8 3.06 -29.31 60.41
N ALA A 9 1.87 -29.82 60.68
CA ALA A 9 0.62 -29.13 60.48
C ALA A 9 0.51 -27.91 61.40
N TYR A 10 0.17 -26.74 60.85
CA TYR A 10 -0.53 -25.69 61.60
C TYR A 10 -1.63 -25.10 60.74
N ALA A 11 -2.84 -25.37 61.20
CA ALA A 11 -4.07 -24.72 60.82
C ALA A 11 -4.01 -23.23 61.17
N GLY A 12 -4.52 -22.38 60.28
CA GLY A 12 -4.64 -20.95 60.48
C GLY A 12 -5.72 -20.37 59.58
N GLY A 13 -6.92 -20.97 59.65
CA GLY A 13 -8.11 -20.43 59.00
C GLY A 13 -8.50 -19.11 59.64
N VAL A 14 -8.17 -18.00 58.99
CA VAL A 14 -8.77 -16.70 59.27
C VAL A 14 -10.03 -16.57 58.44
N ALA A 15 -11.15 -16.98 59.03
CA ALA A 15 -12.48 -16.68 58.51
C ALA A 15 -12.62 -15.16 58.39
N ARG A 16 -12.75 -14.64 57.17
CA ARG A 16 -13.10 -13.23 56.95
C ARG A 16 -14.54 -13.01 57.41
N PRO A 17 -14.82 -12.01 58.26
CA PRO A 17 -16.18 -11.65 58.60
C PRO A 17 -16.93 -11.16 57.35
N PRO A 18 -18.24 -11.44 57.21
CA PRO A 18 -19.05 -10.86 56.15
C PRO A 18 -19.11 -9.34 56.32
N SER A 19 -18.87 -8.61 55.23
CA SER A 19 -19.02 -7.15 55.20
C SER A 19 -20.45 -6.74 55.54
N PRO A 20 -20.67 -5.71 56.38
CA PRO A 20 -22.01 -5.23 56.69
C PRO A 20 -22.69 -4.63 55.45
N PRO A 21 -24.03 -4.70 55.35
CA PRO A 21 -24.78 -4.03 54.30
C PRO A 21 -24.70 -2.51 54.51
N THR A 22 -24.01 -1.81 53.62
CA THR A 22 -24.06 -0.35 53.55
C THR A 22 -25.42 0.07 53.02
N MET A 23 -26.24 0.62 53.93
CA MET A 23 -27.49 1.30 53.63
C MET A 23 -27.24 2.52 52.72
N VAL A 24 -28.20 2.68 51.82
CA VAL A 24 -28.39 3.75 50.84
C VAL A 24 -28.28 5.15 51.47
N GLY A 25 -27.27 5.90 51.02
CA GLY A 25 -27.20 7.36 51.16
C GLY A 25 -27.72 8.01 49.89
N ARG A 26 -29.02 8.36 49.88
CA ARG A 26 -29.67 9.21 48.90
C ARG A 26 -29.13 10.64 49.08
N GLY A 27 -28.20 11.03 48.22
CA GLY A 27 -27.77 12.41 48.01
C GLY A 27 -28.14 12.81 46.59
N ASP A 28 -29.29 13.45 46.44
CA ASP A 28 -29.66 14.23 45.27
C ASP A 28 -28.70 15.43 45.17
N GLU A 29 -27.52 15.20 44.57
CA GLU A 29 -26.59 16.27 44.21
C GLU A 29 -26.86 16.63 42.75
N PHE A 30 -27.44 17.82 42.56
CA PHE A 30 -27.67 18.46 41.28
C PHE A 30 -26.33 18.63 40.54
N ALA A 31 -25.92 17.61 39.79
CA ALA A 31 -24.84 17.71 38.83
C ALA A 31 -25.32 18.62 37.69
N ALA A 32 -24.78 19.83 37.63
CA ALA A 32 -24.91 20.70 36.49
C ALA A 32 -24.48 19.95 35.21
N PRO A 33 -25.17 20.11 34.07
CA PRO A 33 -24.74 19.48 32.83
C PRO A 33 -23.34 20.01 32.47
N GLU A 34 -22.36 19.11 32.47
CA GLU A 34 -21.04 19.42 31.93
C GLU A 34 -21.21 19.90 30.48
N PRO A 35 -20.60 21.04 30.10
CA PRO A 35 -20.61 21.47 28.72
C PRO A 35 -19.92 20.38 27.87
N PRO A 36 -20.52 19.96 26.73
CA PRO A 36 -19.90 18.95 25.89
C PRO A 36 -18.51 19.44 25.47
N ALA A 37 -17.49 18.67 25.82
CA ALA A 37 -16.12 18.90 25.37
C ALA A 37 -16.13 18.92 23.83
N ARG A 38 -16.05 20.13 23.26
CA ARG A 38 -16.00 20.32 21.81
C ARG A 38 -14.72 19.67 21.29
N SER A 39 -14.90 18.46 20.76
CA SER A 39 -13.90 17.67 20.06
C SER A 39 -13.21 18.53 19.00
N ARG A 40 -11.91 18.78 19.17
CA ARG A 40 -11.06 19.45 18.17
C ARG A 40 -10.90 18.64 16.88
N ARG A 41 -11.42 17.41 16.82
CA ARG A 41 -11.33 16.52 15.64
C ARG A 41 -12.18 17.00 14.47
N THR A 42 -13.27 17.73 14.70
CA THR A 42 -14.14 18.20 13.61
C THR A 42 -13.60 19.41 12.86
N ILE A 43 -12.74 20.24 13.48
CA ILE A 43 -12.14 21.39 12.80
C ILE A 43 -10.95 20.96 11.93
N ALA A 44 -10.18 19.95 12.35
CA ALA A 44 -9.11 19.37 11.52
C ALA A 44 -9.66 18.69 10.24
N ALA A 45 -10.86 18.11 10.31
CA ALA A 45 -11.49 17.44 9.17
C ALA A 45 -11.86 18.39 8.02
N MET A 46 -12.18 19.66 8.28
CA MET A 46 -12.52 20.63 7.22
C MET A 46 -11.31 21.20 6.47
N MET A 47 -10.10 21.17 7.03
CA MET A 47 -8.90 21.63 6.29
C MET A 47 -8.37 20.58 5.30
N VAL A 48 -8.59 19.29 5.56
CA VAL A 48 -8.10 18.20 4.68
C VAL A 48 -8.86 18.21 3.35
N THR A 49 -10.16 18.46 3.34
CA THR A 49 -10.97 18.47 2.12
C THR A 49 -10.62 19.63 1.18
N GLY A 50 -10.20 20.79 1.71
CA GLY A 50 -9.78 21.95 0.91
C GLY A 50 -8.42 21.78 0.24
N GLY A 51 -7.48 21.06 0.88
CA GLY A 51 -6.14 20.79 0.33
C GLY A 51 -6.16 19.86 -0.88
N VAL A 52 -6.99 18.80 -0.84
CA VAL A 52 -7.09 17.79 -1.91
C VAL A 52 -7.53 18.41 -3.24
N LEU A 53 -8.49 19.34 -3.21
CA LEU A 53 -8.99 20.01 -4.41
C LEU A 53 -7.94 20.98 -5.00
N ALA A 54 -7.14 21.63 -4.15
CA ALA A 54 -6.06 22.51 -4.59
C ALA A 54 -4.87 21.74 -5.20
N VAL A 55 -4.53 20.57 -4.67
CA VAL A 55 -3.45 19.71 -5.22
C VAL A 55 -3.87 19.13 -6.57
N LEU A 56 -5.10 18.62 -6.70
CA LEU A 56 -5.61 18.12 -7.98
C LEU A 56 -5.68 19.21 -9.05
N LEU A 57 -6.14 20.43 -8.70
CA LEU A 57 -6.14 21.55 -9.65
C LEU A 57 -4.70 21.97 -10.03
N GLY A 58 -3.78 21.98 -9.08
CA GLY A 58 -2.37 22.31 -9.32
C GLY A 58 -1.68 21.34 -10.29
N ILE A 59 -1.92 20.04 -10.11
CA ILE A 59 -1.38 19.00 -11.00
C ILE A 59 -1.99 19.11 -12.41
N MET A 60 -3.30 19.36 -12.52
CA MET A 60 -3.95 19.51 -13.83
C MET A 60 -3.48 20.76 -14.60
N LEU A 61 -3.21 21.87 -13.89
CA LEU A 61 -2.68 23.08 -14.51
C LEU A 61 -1.22 22.88 -14.98
N ALA A 62 -0.40 22.19 -14.18
CA ALA A 62 0.99 21.87 -14.53
C ALA A 62 1.08 20.97 -15.77
N TYR A 63 0.15 20.02 -15.93
CA TYR A 63 0.04 19.19 -17.14
C TYR A 63 -0.37 20.01 -18.37
N SER A 64 -1.26 21.00 -18.21
CA SER A 64 -1.68 21.84 -19.34
C SER A 64 -0.60 22.81 -19.84
N LEU A 65 0.35 23.20 -18.99
CA LEU A 65 1.50 24.02 -19.41
C LEU A 65 2.66 23.19 -19.98
N SER A 66 2.66 21.87 -19.82
CA SER A 66 3.76 20.99 -20.25
C SER A 66 3.52 20.32 -21.59
N SER A 67 2.57 20.79 -22.41
CA SER A 67 2.51 20.42 -23.83
C SER A 67 3.58 21.20 -24.60
N PRO A 68 4.71 20.60 -25.01
CA PRO A 68 5.55 21.21 -26.03
C PRO A 68 4.75 21.26 -27.32
N PHE A 69 4.64 22.48 -27.82
CA PHE A 69 4.10 22.85 -29.11
C PHE A 69 4.72 21.99 -30.23
N ASP A 70 3.85 21.46 -31.06
CA ASP A 70 4.14 20.90 -32.38
C ASP A 70 4.97 21.89 -33.22
N GLY A 71 6.06 21.42 -33.82
CA GLY A 71 6.97 22.22 -34.64
C GLY A 71 7.69 21.33 -35.63
N GLY A 72 7.08 21.18 -36.80
CA GLY A 72 7.51 20.29 -37.88
C GLY A 72 8.76 20.72 -38.65
N ASP A 73 9.00 19.91 -39.69
CA ASP A 73 9.85 20.12 -40.86
C ASP A 73 11.39 20.15 -40.66
N ALA A 74 12.04 19.06 -41.10
CA ALA A 74 12.88 19.09 -42.31
C ALA A 74 13.56 17.72 -42.56
N ALA A 75 13.27 17.10 -43.70
CA ALA A 75 14.10 16.07 -44.32
C ALA A 75 15.13 16.74 -45.30
N PRO A 76 15.97 15.96 -46.03
CA PRO A 76 17.42 15.75 -45.86
C PRO A 76 18.28 16.57 -46.87
N PRO A 77 19.63 16.40 -46.94
CA PRO A 77 20.15 15.53 -48.02
C PRO A 77 21.50 14.80 -47.80
N ASN A 78 21.62 13.66 -48.49
CA ASN A 78 22.76 13.07 -49.22
C ASN A 78 24.18 12.96 -48.63
N GLY A 79 24.69 11.71 -48.67
CA GLY A 79 25.86 11.41 -49.50
C GLY A 79 26.97 10.57 -48.84
N GLY A 80 27.28 9.41 -49.45
CA GLY A 80 28.67 8.96 -49.61
C GLY A 80 29.08 7.59 -49.06
N ALA A 81 28.99 6.57 -49.94
CA ALA A 81 29.97 5.51 -50.22
C ALA A 81 30.41 4.48 -49.14
N GLY A 82 30.36 3.20 -49.52
CA GLY A 82 31.08 2.12 -48.84
C GLY A 82 30.76 0.73 -49.41
N THR A 83 31.60 0.26 -50.33
CA THR A 83 31.57 -1.04 -51.02
C THR A 83 31.93 -2.24 -50.11
N SER A 84 31.40 -3.41 -50.49
CA SER A 84 31.98 -4.77 -50.43
C SER A 84 31.36 -5.82 -49.49
N ALA A 85 31.19 -6.98 -50.13
CA ALA A 85 30.58 -8.24 -49.74
C ALA A 85 31.21 -8.92 -48.51
N ALA A 86 30.36 -9.69 -47.80
CA ALA A 86 30.70 -11.04 -47.36
C ALA A 86 29.40 -11.83 -47.08
N GLU A 87 29.25 -12.94 -47.81
CA GLU A 87 28.34 -14.05 -47.49
C GLU A 87 28.61 -14.59 -46.08
N ALA A 88 27.56 -14.68 -45.27
CA ALA A 88 27.39 -15.73 -44.27
C ALA A 88 25.91 -15.80 -43.86
N SER A 89 25.24 -16.87 -44.26
CA SER A 89 24.03 -17.39 -43.63
C SER A 89 24.28 -18.90 -43.46
N PRO A 90 23.71 -19.62 -42.48
CA PRO A 90 22.64 -19.22 -41.56
C PRO A 90 22.95 -19.52 -40.08
N THR A 91 22.36 -18.76 -39.17
CA THR A 91 21.90 -19.30 -37.89
C THR A 91 20.69 -18.47 -37.50
N GLU A 92 19.49 -19.02 -37.74
CA GLU A 92 18.25 -18.52 -37.15
C GLU A 92 18.38 -18.68 -35.63
N ALA A 93 18.97 -17.68 -34.99
CA ALA A 93 18.71 -17.43 -33.58
C ALA A 93 17.28 -16.92 -33.52
N GLU A 94 16.38 -17.73 -32.97
CA GLU A 94 15.02 -17.33 -32.63
C GLU A 94 15.07 -15.97 -31.96
N SER A 95 14.59 -14.94 -32.68
CA SER A 95 14.42 -13.62 -32.09
C SER A 95 13.50 -13.80 -30.88
N PRO A 96 13.87 -13.33 -29.68
CA PRO A 96 12.92 -13.28 -28.58
C PRO A 96 11.73 -12.46 -29.10
N SER A 97 10.56 -13.10 -29.16
CA SER A 97 9.33 -12.40 -29.51
C SER A 97 9.26 -11.16 -28.63
N PRO A 98 9.00 -9.98 -29.22
CA PRO A 98 8.85 -8.77 -28.42
C PRO A 98 7.75 -9.03 -27.41
N SER A 99 8.09 -9.00 -26.13
CA SER A 99 7.09 -9.05 -25.06
C SER A 99 6.04 -7.99 -25.37
N PRO A 100 4.74 -8.32 -25.27
CA PRO A 100 3.69 -7.34 -25.49
C PRO A 100 3.94 -6.16 -24.55
N SER A 101 4.15 -4.98 -25.12
CA SER A 101 4.28 -3.77 -24.32
C SER A 101 2.95 -3.58 -23.57
N PRO A 102 2.97 -3.36 -22.25
CA PRO A 102 1.75 -3.16 -21.49
C PRO A 102 0.92 -2.03 -22.09
N SER A 103 -0.41 -2.20 -22.08
CA SER A 103 -1.36 -1.13 -22.44
C SER A 103 -1.00 0.13 -21.64
N PRO A 104 -1.12 1.34 -22.21
CA PRO A 104 -0.78 2.59 -21.51
C PRO A 104 -1.45 2.71 -20.13
N ASP A 105 -2.63 2.13 -19.95
CA ASP A 105 -3.36 2.12 -18.67
C ASP A 105 -2.68 1.25 -17.60
N VAL A 106 -2.13 0.09 -17.97
CA VAL A 106 -1.43 -0.83 -17.05
C VAL A 106 -0.17 -0.19 -16.48
N SER A 107 0.63 0.46 -17.34
CA SER A 107 1.85 1.15 -16.91
C SER A 107 1.54 2.33 -15.99
N SER A 108 0.44 3.05 -16.26
CA SER A 108 -0.04 4.14 -15.43
C SER A 108 -0.44 3.67 -14.02
N ILE A 109 -1.23 2.60 -13.91
CA ILE A 109 -1.66 2.04 -12.62
C ILE A 109 -0.45 1.57 -11.80
N VAL A 110 0.51 0.89 -12.43
CA VAL A 110 1.74 0.45 -11.78
C VAL A 110 2.62 1.63 -11.31
N GLY A 111 2.63 2.74 -12.05
CA GLY A 111 3.28 3.98 -11.63
C GLY A 111 2.59 4.64 -10.43
N GLN A 112 1.25 4.59 -10.38
CA GLN A 112 0.48 5.08 -9.24
C GLN A 112 0.71 4.23 -7.99
N LEU A 113 0.80 2.89 -8.14
CA LEU A 113 1.16 1.99 -7.03
C LEU A 113 2.53 2.34 -6.43
N ASP A 114 3.53 2.58 -7.29
CA ASP A 114 4.86 3.01 -6.87
C ASP A 114 4.79 4.32 -6.07
N ALA A 115 4.04 5.31 -6.58
CA ALA A 115 3.86 6.59 -5.92
C ALA A 115 3.16 6.46 -4.56
N VAL A 116 2.14 5.59 -4.43
CA VAL A 116 1.47 5.37 -3.14
C VAL A 116 2.42 4.74 -2.14
N ILE A 117 3.20 3.73 -2.54
CA ILE A 117 4.20 3.07 -1.67
C ILE A 117 5.28 4.08 -1.22
N ASP A 118 5.72 4.96 -2.12
CA ASP A 118 6.75 5.97 -1.82
C ASP A 118 6.26 7.07 -0.87
N ASN A 119 4.97 7.40 -0.93
CA ASN A 119 4.37 8.40 -0.05
C ASN A 119 3.82 7.82 1.26
N ALA A 120 3.60 6.50 1.30
CA ALA A 120 3.18 5.82 2.50
C ALA A 120 4.29 5.92 3.56
N GLN A 121 3.94 6.33 4.78
CA GLN A 121 4.89 6.47 5.89
C GLN A 121 5.22 5.10 6.50
N VAL A 122 5.72 4.19 5.66
CA VAL A 122 5.99 2.80 6.05
C VAL A 122 7.39 2.68 6.64
N ASN A 123 7.55 1.80 7.62
CA ASN A 123 8.87 1.45 8.13
C ASN A 123 9.73 0.86 6.99
N GLY A 124 10.97 1.31 6.81
CA GLY A 124 11.77 1.05 5.59
C GLY A 124 12.02 -0.43 5.24
N LYS A 125 11.86 -1.37 6.19
CA LYS A 125 11.86 -2.81 5.88
C LYS A 125 10.60 -3.23 5.12
N ARG A 126 9.44 -2.72 5.54
CA ARG A 126 8.12 -3.01 4.96
C ARG A 126 7.95 -2.33 3.61
N GLU A 127 8.42 -1.08 3.49
CA GLU A 127 8.49 -0.38 2.19
C GLU A 127 9.26 -1.21 1.15
N ARG A 128 10.44 -1.74 1.54
CA ARG A 128 11.23 -2.60 0.67
C ARG A 128 10.51 -3.88 0.28
N ASP A 129 9.73 -4.48 1.19
CA ASP A 129 8.93 -5.66 0.88
C ASP A 129 7.82 -5.34 -0.14
N LEU A 130 7.10 -4.22 0.03
CA LEU A 130 6.10 -3.75 -0.94
C LEU A 130 6.74 -3.48 -2.31
N ARG A 131 7.87 -2.77 -2.36
CA ARG A 131 8.59 -2.48 -3.62
C ARG A 131 9.07 -3.76 -4.31
N ASN A 132 9.59 -4.73 -3.56
CA ASN A 132 10.03 -6.01 -4.12
C ASN A 132 8.86 -6.75 -4.76
N ARG A 133 7.72 -6.82 -4.07
CA ARG A 133 6.50 -7.45 -4.59
C ARG A 133 5.93 -6.71 -5.80
N LEU A 134 5.97 -5.38 -5.81
CA LEU A 134 5.61 -4.57 -6.97
C LEU A 134 6.51 -4.86 -8.17
N ASN A 135 7.82 -5.05 -7.95
CA ASN A 135 8.75 -5.45 -9.01
C ASN A 135 8.45 -6.86 -9.52
N GLU A 136 8.15 -7.81 -8.65
CA GLU A 136 7.72 -9.16 -9.05
C GLU A 136 6.43 -9.13 -9.88
N LEU A 137 5.48 -8.26 -9.54
CA LEU A 137 4.27 -8.01 -10.32
C LEU A 137 4.61 -7.44 -11.70
N ARG A 138 5.49 -6.43 -11.78
CA ARG A 138 5.99 -5.88 -13.06
C ARG A 138 6.59 -6.96 -13.94
N GLU A 139 7.42 -7.84 -13.36
CA GLU A 139 7.98 -8.97 -14.11
C GLU A 139 6.93 -9.97 -14.57
N ALA A 140 5.88 -10.22 -13.78
CA ALA A 140 4.78 -11.10 -14.17
C ALA A 140 4.00 -10.51 -15.35
N ILE A 141 3.70 -9.21 -15.31
CA ILE A 141 3.05 -8.46 -16.39
C ILE A 141 3.88 -8.52 -17.67
N ASN A 142 5.18 -8.23 -17.59
CA ASN A 142 6.08 -8.25 -18.75
C ASN A 142 6.24 -9.65 -19.38
N ARG A 143 6.03 -10.71 -18.59
CA ARG A 143 6.02 -12.10 -19.06
C ARG A 143 4.66 -12.54 -19.61
N GLY A 144 3.59 -11.79 -19.37
CA GLY A 144 2.23 -12.15 -19.78
C GLY A 144 1.68 -13.40 -19.09
N ASP A 145 2.21 -13.78 -17.92
CA ASP A 145 1.77 -14.96 -17.18
C ASP A 145 0.59 -14.59 -16.28
N ALA A 146 -0.64 -14.74 -16.81
CA ALA A 146 -1.89 -14.40 -16.13
C ALA A 146 -2.02 -15.03 -14.73
N GLY A 147 -1.61 -16.29 -14.56
CA GLY A 147 -1.67 -16.97 -13.26
C GLY A 147 -0.74 -16.30 -12.25
N ARG A 148 0.51 -16.04 -12.64
CA ARG A 148 1.45 -15.31 -11.77
C ARG A 148 0.99 -13.89 -11.50
N ILE A 149 0.41 -13.19 -12.47
CA ILE A 149 -0.09 -11.83 -12.28
C ILE A 149 -1.14 -11.83 -11.17
N ARG A 150 -2.16 -12.69 -11.26
CA ARG A 150 -3.20 -12.83 -10.23
C ARG A 150 -2.60 -13.16 -8.87
N ASP A 151 -1.66 -14.10 -8.80
CA ASP A 151 -0.99 -14.47 -7.55
C ASP A 151 -0.22 -13.30 -6.94
N ARG A 152 0.49 -12.51 -7.77
CA ARG A 152 1.23 -11.32 -7.31
C ARG A 152 0.32 -10.19 -6.88
N ILE A 153 -0.81 -9.99 -7.57
CA ILE A 153 -1.86 -9.04 -7.18
C ILE A 153 -2.39 -9.40 -5.79
N ASN A 154 -2.87 -10.64 -5.60
CA ASN A 154 -3.42 -11.10 -4.33
C ASN A 154 -2.40 -11.01 -3.19
N SER A 155 -1.17 -11.43 -3.45
CA SER A 155 -0.13 -11.37 -2.43
C SER A 155 0.30 -9.94 -2.08
N LEU A 156 0.13 -8.96 -2.98
CA LEU A 156 0.38 -7.55 -2.66
C LEU A 156 -0.80 -6.92 -1.90
N LYS A 157 -2.05 -7.30 -2.23
CA LYS A 157 -3.25 -6.90 -1.46
C LYS A 157 -3.16 -7.38 -0.01
N GLU A 158 -2.94 -8.68 0.19
CA GLU A 158 -2.77 -9.28 1.51
C GLU A 158 -1.65 -8.61 2.31
N LYS A 159 -0.53 -8.27 1.66
CA LYS A 159 0.58 -7.58 2.33
C LYS A 159 0.25 -6.16 2.76
N ALA A 160 -0.49 -5.42 1.93
CA ALA A 160 -0.92 -4.07 2.25
C ALA A 160 -1.90 -4.09 3.44
N GLU A 161 -2.85 -5.01 3.44
CA GLU A 161 -3.80 -5.22 4.54
C GLU A 161 -3.08 -5.64 5.83
N ASP A 162 -2.19 -6.63 5.77
CA ASP A 162 -1.36 -7.06 6.90
C ASP A 162 -0.60 -5.87 7.52
N PHE A 163 -0.01 -5.01 6.69
CA PHE A 163 0.75 -3.85 7.17
C PHE A 163 -0.16 -2.77 7.75
N ALA A 164 -1.38 -2.64 7.26
CA ALA A 164 -2.38 -1.76 7.85
C ALA A 164 -2.81 -2.25 9.24
N ASP A 165 -3.09 -3.55 9.35
CA ASP A 165 -3.48 -4.20 10.61
C ASP A 165 -2.36 -4.15 11.65
N ASP A 166 -1.11 -4.32 11.23
CA ASP A 166 0.08 -4.17 12.08
C ASP A 166 0.34 -2.70 12.47
N GLY A 167 -0.33 -1.73 11.84
CA GLY A 167 -0.09 -0.29 11.99
C GLY A 167 1.22 0.22 11.38
N ASP A 168 1.85 -0.61 10.53
CA ASP A 168 3.07 -0.30 9.79
C ASP A 168 2.79 0.50 8.51
N LEU A 169 1.55 0.45 8.01
CA LEU A 169 1.02 1.19 6.86
C LEU A 169 -0.26 1.91 7.30
N ASP A 170 -0.49 3.14 6.86
CA ASP A 170 -1.77 3.77 7.16
C ASP A 170 -2.91 3.14 6.34
N GLN A 171 -4.08 3.00 6.96
CA GLN A 171 -5.23 2.34 6.33
C GLN A 171 -5.59 2.96 4.98
N GLN A 172 -5.46 4.29 4.86
CA GLN A 172 -5.80 4.99 3.63
C GLN A 172 -4.87 4.59 2.47
N SER A 173 -3.57 4.50 2.70
CA SER A 173 -2.61 4.01 1.71
C SER A 173 -2.81 2.53 1.38
N ALA A 174 -3.16 1.69 2.36
CA ALA A 174 -3.49 0.29 2.11
C ALA A 174 -4.72 0.16 1.19
N ASP A 175 -5.81 0.87 1.50
CA ASP A 175 -7.04 0.88 0.70
C ASP A 175 -6.76 1.39 -0.74
N GLN A 176 -5.89 2.39 -0.89
CA GLN A 176 -5.46 2.89 -2.20
C GLN A 176 -4.68 1.83 -2.99
N ILE A 177 -3.74 1.12 -2.35
CA ILE A 177 -2.99 0.03 -2.98
C ILE A 177 -3.95 -1.06 -3.45
N VAL A 178 -4.87 -1.51 -2.59
CA VAL A 178 -5.86 -2.53 -2.93
C VAL A 178 -6.74 -2.09 -4.12
N SER A 179 -7.25 -0.86 -4.10
CA SER A 179 -8.09 -0.36 -5.20
C SER A 179 -7.35 -0.28 -6.54
N LEU A 180 -6.08 0.14 -6.54
CA LEU A 180 -5.26 0.16 -7.75
C LEU A 180 -4.97 -1.26 -8.26
N LEU A 181 -4.81 -2.22 -7.36
CA LEU A 181 -4.63 -3.63 -7.70
C LEU A 181 -5.89 -4.28 -8.26
N ASP A 182 -7.08 -3.93 -7.75
CA ASP A 182 -8.36 -4.35 -8.34
C ASP A 182 -8.52 -3.80 -9.76
N GLN A 183 -8.23 -2.52 -9.97
CA GLN A 183 -8.27 -1.90 -11.31
C GLN A 183 -7.30 -2.56 -12.28
N LEU A 184 -6.11 -2.94 -11.79
CA LEU A 184 -5.11 -3.65 -12.59
C LEU A 184 -5.59 -5.04 -12.99
N GLU A 185 -6.22 -5.77 -12.07
CA GLU A 185 -6.81 -7.09 -12.31
C GLU A 185 -7.91 -7.01 -13.37
N ASP A 186 -8.82 -6.03 -13.24
CA ASP A 186 -9.89 -5.77 -14.20
C ASP A 186 -9.35 -5.43 -15.60
N GLN A 187 -8.31 -4.60 -15.69
CA GLN A 187 -7.68 -4.19 -16.95
C GLN A 187 -6.96 -5.33 -17.66
N LEU A 188 -6.35 -6.24 -16.90
CA LEU A 188 -5.64 -7.39 -17.45
C LEU A 188 -6.60 -8.56 -17.75
N GLY A 189 -7.84 -8.52 -17.25
CA GLY A 189 -8.81 -9.61 -17.39
C GLY A 189 -8.33 -10.89 -16.71
N VAL A 190 -7.57 -10.72 -15.62
CA VAL A 190 -6.95 -11.79 -14.84
C VAL A 190 -7.66 -12.00 -13.53
#